data_AF-A0A8T5H2P1-F1
#
_entry.id   AF-A0A8T5H2P1-F1
#
_cell.length_a   1.000
_cell.length_b   1.000
_cell.length_c   1.000
_cell.angle_alpha   90.00
_cell.angle_beta   90.00
_cell.angle_gamma   90.00
#
_symmetry.space_group_name_H-M   'P 1'
#
loop_
_entity.id
_entity.type
_entity.pdbx_description
1 polymer ?
#
loop_
_entity_poly.entity_id
_entity_poly.type
_entity_poly.pdbx_seq_one_letter_code
_entity_poly.pdbx_strand_id
1 'polypeptide(L)'
;MVFSVLCQLQGGCMGCCGNNFGTVKQIKEAIWKNTAEFTSLEPVSDAEFKRFRDRCYISDLRHGVCRNLIDDGKLGCPLHPSNHDGQDLRENHCDISYLCKTAKEFALWGKVKQDKFIVFISKKKLDNINYSLQMDKSSLLEEFES
;
A
#
# COMPACT_ATOMS: atom_id res chain seq x y z
N MET A 1 4.38 -0.25 16.18
CA MET A 1 3.65 -0.28 14.89
C MET A 1 3.64 -1.71 14.39
N VAL A 2 2.46 -2.29 14.10
CA VAL A 2 2.37 -3.68 13.62
C VAL A 2 2.62 -3.66 12.11
N PHE A 3 3.87 -3.86 11.70
CA PHE A 3 4.22 -4.01 10.30
C PHE A 3 4.14 -5.48 9.91
N SER A 4 3.24 -5.81 9.00
CA SER A 4 3.32 -7.11 8.33
C SER A 4 4.36 -7.04 7.22
N VAL A 5 5.28 -8.02 7.18
CA VAL A 5 6.25 -8.16 6.09
C VAL A 5 5.56 -8.25 4.71
N LEU A 6 4.31 -8.69 4.67
CA LEU A 6 3.51 -8.75 3.45
C LEU A 6 3.21 -7.35 2.88
N CYS A 7 3.18 -6.30 3.69
CA CYS A 7 2.95 -4.93 3.22
C CYS A 7 4.14 -4.36 2.43
N GLN A 8 5.31 -4.99 2.53
CA GLN A 8 6.54 -4.59 1.82
C GLN A 8 6.98 -5.62 0.77
N LEU A 9 6.34 -6.80 0.74
CA LEU A 9 6.61 -7.85 -0.23
C LEU A 9 6.11 -7.43 -1.64
N GLN A 10 6.75 -7.96 -2.69
CA GLN A 10 6.41 -7.66 -4.10
C GLN A 10 6.33 -6.16 -4.40
N GLY A 11 7.28 -5.39 -3.85
CA GLY A 11 7.37 -3.94 -4.08
C GLY A 11 6.40 -3.08 -3.26
N GLY A 12 5.52 -3.69 -2.45
CA GLY A 12 4.66 -3.01 -1.49
C GLY A 12 3.17 -3.17 -1.75
N CYS A 13 2.35 -3.07 -0.70
CA CYS A 13 0.89 -3.09 -0.83
C CYS A 13 0.31 -1.70 -1.12
N MET A 14 -0.82 -1.64 -1.82
CA MET A 14 -1.50 -0.39 -2.17
C MET A 14 -2.32 0.26 -1.03
N GLY A 15 -2.28 -0.24 0.22
CA GLY A 15 -3.28 0.21 1.20
C GLY A 15 -2.92 0.08 2.68
N CYS A 16 -2.68 1.25 3.30
CA CYS A 16 -3.25 1.62 4.60
C CYS A 16 -4.65 2.25 4.47
N CYS A 17 -4.95 2.70 3.24
CA CYS A 17 -5.84 3.82 2.98
C CYS A 17 -6.51 3.65 1.60
N GLY A 18 -7.26 2.57 1.41
CA GLY A 18 -7.86 2.22 0.12
C GLY A 18 -8.30 0.75 0.14
N ASN A 19 -9.59 0.51 -0.09
CA ASN A 19 -10.25 -0.77 0.22
C ASN A 19 -11.44 -1.08 -0.70
N ASN A 20 -11.56 -0.37 -1.83
CA ASN A 20 -12.61 -0.58 -2.83
C ASN A 20 -12.08 -0.23 -4.24
N PHE A 21 -11.03 -0.93 -4.63
CA PHE A 21 -10.31 -0.64 -5.87
C PHE A 21 -11.18 -0.90 -7.11
N GLY A 22 -11.12 0.04 -8.06
CA GLY A 22 -11.73 -0.12 -9.38
C GLY A 22 -10.99 -1.13 -10.27
N THR A 23 -11.16 -0.98 -11.58
CA THR A 23 -10.42 -1.80 -12.56
C THR A 23 -8.93 -1.49 -12.53
N VAL A 24 -8.08 -2.43 -12.96
CA VAL A 24 -6.62 -2.21 -13.08
C VAL A 24 -6.29 -0.97 -13.91
N LYS A 25 -7.05 -0.69 -14.97
CA LYS A 25 -6.89 0.53 -15.77
C LYS A 25 -7.14 1.80 -14.95
N GLN A 26 -8.24 1.83 -14.19
CA GLN A 26 -8.58 2.96 -13.31
C GLN A 26 -7.58 3.14 -12.17
N ILE A 27 -7.05 2.05 -11.62
CA ILE A 27 -6.00 2.09 -10.59
C ILE A 27 -4.73 2.72 -11.16
N LYS A 28 -4.29 2.26 -12.33
CA LYS A 28 -3.11 2.84 -13.01
C LYS A 28 -3.31 4.32 -13.33
N GLU A 29 -4.49 4.70 -13.80
CA GLU A 29 -4.82 6.10 -14.05
C GLU A 29 -4.80 6.94 -12.76
N ALA A 30 -5.36 6.42 -11.66
CA ALA A 30 -5.34 7.10 -10.37
C ALA A 30 -3.92 7.33 -9.86
N ILE A 31 -3.08 6.29 -9.90
CA ILE A 31 -1.66 6.36 -9.51
C ILE A 31 -0.93 7.38 -10.39
N TRP A 32 -1.12 7.32 -11.71
CA TRP A 32 -0.49 8.26 -12.64
C TRP A 32 -0.84 9.71 -12.33
N LYS A 33 -2.12 10.02 -12.06
CA LYS A 33 -2.54 11.37 -11.68
C LYS A 33 -1.96 11.80 -10.33
N ASN A 34 -1.89 10.88 -9.36
CA ASN A 34 -1.27 11.18 -8.05
C ASN A 34 0.24 11.43 -8.18
N THR A 35 0.95 10.62 -9.00
CA THR A 35 2.37 10.84 -9.31
C THR A 35 2.56 12.19 -9.97
N ALA A 36 1.76 12.53 -10.99
CA ALA A 36 1.89 13.82 -11.68
C ALA A 36 1.70 15.02 -10.72
N GLU A 37 0.74 14.95 -9.81
CA GLU A 37 0.56 15.95 -8.75
C GLU A 37 1.78 16.03 -7.84
N PHE A 38 2.29 14.89 -7.39
CA PHE A 38 3.47 14.83 -6.52
C PHE A 38 4.71 15.41 -7.19
N THR A 39 5.01 14.98 -8.42
CA THR A 39 6.13 15.49 -9.22
C THR A 39 5.98 16.99 -9.48
N SER A 40 4.77 17.51 -9.71
CA SER A 40 4.58 18.95 -9.93
C SER A 40 4.87 19.83 -8.70
N LEU A 41 4.80 19.25 -7.50
CA LEU A 41 5.03 19.95 -6.24
C LEU A 41 6.47 19.85 -5.74
N GLU A 42 7.23 18.88 -6.25
CA GLU A 42 8.62 18.55 -5.85
C GLU A 42 8.88 18.69 -4.35
N PRO A 43 8.16 17.97 -3.45
CA PRO A 43 8.33 18.15 -2.01
C PRO A 43 9.75 17.78 -1.56
N VAL A 44 10.41 18.69 -0.83
CA VAL A 44 11.78 18.45 -0.31
C VAL A 44 11.83 18.44 1.22
N SER A 45 10.78 18.91 1.89
CA SER A 45 10.67 18.95 3.36
C SER A 45 9.41 18.25 3.87
N ASP A 46 9.45 17.75 5.11
CA ASP A 46 8.29 17.16 5.80
C ASP A 46 7.03 17.99 5.71
N ALA A 47 7.16 19.32 5.80
CA ALA A 47 6.03 20.24 5.70
C ALA A 47 5.39 20.20 4.31
N GLU A 48 6.19 20.08 3.25
CA GLU A 48 5.70 19.96 1.87
C GLU A 48 5.12 18.57 1.60
N PHE A 49 5.71 17.50 2.14
CA PHE A 49 5.12 16.16 2.08
C PHE A 49 3.75 16.15 2.78
N LYS A 50 3.63 16.76 3.96
CA LYS A 50 2.35 16.91 4.67
C LYS A 50 1.37 17.78 3.88
N ARG A 51 1.83 18.84 3.23
CA ARG A 51 0.98 19.66 2.34
C ARG A 51 0.45 18.84 1.16
N PHE A 52 1.29 17.98 0.56
CA PHE A 52 0.83 17.04 -0.45
C PHE A 52 -0.22 16.09 0.14
N ARG A 53 0.05 15.49 1.30
CA ARG A 53 -0.90 14.61 1.99
C ARG A 53 -2.27 15.27 2.22
N ASP A 54 -2.25 16.50 2.74
CA ASP A 54 -3.44 17.23 3.20
C ASP A 54 -4.18 17.97 2.07
N ARG A 55 -3.72 17.85 0.82
CA ARG A 55 -4.35 18.51 -0.34
C ARG A 55 -5.77 18.01 -0.63
N CYS A 56 -6.12 16.84 -0.10
CA CYS A 56 -7.44 16.23 -0.19
C CYS A 56 -7.80 15.56 1.13
N TYR A 57 -9.09 15.45 1.43
CA TYR A 57 -9.55 14.74 2.62
C TYR A 57 -9.29 13.22 2.50
N ILE A 58 -9.06 12.53 3.62
CA ILE A 58 -8.70 11.09 3.65
C ILE A 58 -9.68 10.20 2.85
N SER A 59 -10.98 10.53 2.85
CA SER A 59 -11.99 9.74 2.14
C SER A 59 -12.16 10.11 0.67
N ASP A 60 -11.44 11.12 0.15
CA ASP A 60 -11.36 11.40 -1.29
C ASP A 60 -10.39 10.41 -1.92
N LEU A 61 -10.92 9.25 -2.34
CA LEU A 61 -10.16 8.20 -3.01
C LEU A 61 -10.42 8.20 -4.52
N ARG A 62 -9.37 8.00 -5.32
CA ARG A 62 -9.49 7.87 -6.78
C ARG A 62 -9.71 6.42 -7.15
N HIS A 63 -10.96 6.05 -7.46
CA HIS A 63 -11.30 4.65 -7.78
C HIS A 63 -10.83 3.66 -6.68
N GLY A 64 -10.97 4.07 -5.42
CA GLY A 64 -10.52 3.30 -4.25
C GLY A 64 -9.03 3.42 -3.92
N VAL A 65 -8.25 4.16 -4.73
CA VAL A 65 -6.81 4.39 -4.51
C VAL A 65 -6.59 5.63 -3.64
N CYS A 66 -5.73 5.51 -2.63
CA CYS A 66 -5.26 6.64 -1.82
C CYS A 66 -4.66 7.74 -2.71
N ARG A 67 -4.98 9.01 -2.46
CA ARG A 67 -4.33 10.15 -3.16
C ARG A 67 -2.83 10.17 -2.96
N ASN A 68 -2.32 9.58 -1.89
CA ASN A 68 -0.90 9.55 -1.58
C ASN A 68 -0.18 8.31 -2.12
N LEU A 69 -0.88 7.39 -2.79
CA LEU A 69 -0.23 6.29 -3.50
C LEU A 69 0.28 6.80 -4.85
N ILE A 70 1.60 6.79 -5.02
CA ILE A 70 2.30 7.24 -6.22
C ILE A 70 3.27 6.16 -6.70
N ASP A 71 3.75 6.32 -7.92
CA ASP A 71 4.88 5.57 -8.47
C ASP A 71 5.98 6.55 -8.91
N ASP A 72 7.06 6.61 -8.14
CA ASP A 72 8.28 7.42 -8.40
C ASP A 72 9.51 6.50 -8.45
N GLY A 73 9.45 5.51 -9.34
CA GLY A 73 10.43 4.41 -9.41
C GLY A 73 10.13 3.25 -8.47
N LYS A 74 9.26 3.46 -7.48
CA LYS A 74 8.64 2.43 -6.65
C LYS A 74 7.21 2.83 -6.30
N LEU A 75 6.26 1.91 -6.50
CA LEU A 75 4.88 2.09 -6.05
C LEU A 75 4.83 2.14 -4.52
N GLY A 76 4.35 3.24 -3.96
CA GLY A 76 4.28 3.40 -2.51
C GLY A 76 3.72 4.75 -2.07
N CYS A 77 3.64 4.93 -0.76
CA CYS A 77 3.30 6.20 -0.14
C CYS A 77 4.60 6.95 0.17
N PRO A 78 4.81 8.17 -0.36
CA PRO A 78 6.04 8.91 -0.12
C PRO A 78 6.19 9.28 1.36
N LEU A 79 5.07 9.34 2.10
CA LEU A 79 4.99 9.70 3.52
C LEU A 79 5.33 8.53 4.49
N HIS A 80 5.66 7.36 3.96
CA HIS A 80 5.96 6.18 4.77
C HIS A 80 7.24 6.39 5.61
N PRO A 81 7.31 5.93 6.88
CA PRO A 81 8.47 6.17 7.75
C PRO A 81 9.80 5.62 7.22
N SER A 82 9.76 4.64 6.30
CA SER A 82 10.96 4.16 5.60
C SER A 82 11.64 5.23 4.74
N ASN A 83 10.93 6.32 4.42
CA ASN A 83 11.42 7.42 3.59
C ASN A 83 11.76 8.67 4.42
N HIS A 84 11.54 8.64 5.74
CA HIS A 84 11.61 9.80 6.65
C HIS A 84 12.28 9.45 7.97
N ASP A 85 13.38 8.68 7.94
CA ASP A 85 14.16 8.30 9.14
C ASP A 85 13.35 7.73 10.31
N GLY A 86 12.29 6.97 9.99
CA GLY A 86 11.40 6.35 10.97
C GLY A 86 10.22 7.21 11.39
N GLN A 87 10.14 8.47 10.96
CA GLN A 87 9.02 9.36 11.24
C GLN A 87 7.83 9.07 10.31
N ASP A 88 6.67 8.77 10.88
CA ASP A 88 5.48 8.47 10.09
C ASP A 88 4.69 9.74 9.77
N LEU A 89 4.90 10.32 8.59
CA LEU A 89 4.21 11.54 8.18
C LEU A 89 2.72 11.30 7.84
N ARG A 90 2.22 10.07 7.95
CA ARG A 90 0.81 9.71 7.74
C ARG A 90 -0.04 9.81 9.02
N GLU A 91 0.60 9.99 10.18
CA GLU A 91 -0.10 10.12 11.47
C GLU A 91 -1.21 11.18 11.42
N ASN A 92 -2.33 10.87 12.06
CA ASN A 92 -3.56 11.68 12.09
C ASN A 92 -4.23 11.94 10.73
N HIS A 93 -3.72 11.36 9.64
CA HIS A 93 -4.35 11.43 8.32
C HIS A 93 -4.75 10.06 7.79
N CYS A 94 -4.05 9.00 8.15
CA CYS A 94 -4.25 7.65 7.63
C CYS A 94 -4.45 6.67 8.77
N ASP A 95 -5.17 5.57 8.54
CA ASP A 95 -5.14 4.42 9.45
C ASP A 95 -3.82 3.67 9.25
N ILE A 96 -2.77 4.15 9.93
CA ILE A 96 -1.44 3.55 9.89
C ILE A 96 -1.38 2.16 10.55
N SER A 97 -2.44 1.77 11.26
CA SER A 97 -2.58 0.45 11.87
C SER A 97 -3.37 -0.53 10.99
N TYR A 98 -3.91 -0.06 9.87
CA TYR A 98 -4.70 -0.88 8.98
C TYR A 98 -3.89 -2.06 8.44
N LEU A 99 -4.49 -3.24 8.54
CA LEU A 99 -4.04 -4.47 7.89
C LEU A 99 -5.23 -5.03 7.10
N CYS A 100 -5.00 -5.41 5.84
CA CYS A 100 -6.00 -6.17 5.08
C CYS A 100 -6.24 -7.54 5.73
N LYS A 101 -7.34 -8.20 5.38
CA LYS A 101 -7.71 -9.50 5.96
C LYS A 101 -6.57 -10.51 5.87
N THR A 102 -5.94 -10.65 4.70
CA THR A 102 -4.79 -11.56 4.53
C THR A 102 -3.63 -11.23 5.45
N ALA A 103 -3.31 -9.95 5.65
CA ALA A 103 -2.22 -9.54 6.54
C ALA A 103 -2.56 -9.76 8.02
N LYS A 104 -3.83 -9.60 8.41
CA LYS A 104 -4.33 -9.92 9.76
C LYS A 104 -4.21 -11.42 10.05
N GLU A 105 -4.70 -12.27 9.15
CA GLU A 105 -4.62 -13.72 9.28
C GLU A 105 -3.16 -14.21 9.33
N PHE A 106 -2.33 -13.70 8.42
CA PHE A 106 -0.90 -13.99 8.41
C PHE A 106 -0.22 -13.68 9.74
N ALA A 107 -0.58 -12.56 10.40
CA ALA A 107 0.01 -12.16 11.67
C ALA A 107 -0.32 -13.12 12.83
N LEU A 108 -1.41 -13.88 12.73
CA LEU A 108 -1.81 -14.89 13.73
C LEU A 108 -1.11 -16.24 13.53
N TRP A 109 -0.50 -16.47 12.37
CA TRP A 109 0.14 -17.74 12.06
C TRP A 109 1.50 -17.90 12.73
N GLY A 110 1.84 -19.17 13.04
CA GLY A 110 3.20 -19.54 13.42
C GLY A 110 4.18 -19.34 12.27
N LYS A 111 5.45 -19.08 12.62
CA LYS A 111 6.54 -18.73 11.69
C LYS A 111 6.68 -19.68 10.49
N VAL A 112 6.54 -20.99 10.72
CA VAL A 112 6.64 -22.00 9.65
C VAL A 112 5.55 -21.81 8.58
N LYS A 113 4.31 -21.49 8.96
CA LYS A 113 3.21 -21.26 8.01
C LYS A 113 3.41 -19.91 7.31
N GLN A 114 3.85 -18.88 8.04
CA GLN A 114 4.22 -17.58 7.46
C GLN A 114 5.28 -17.71 6.37
N ASP A 115 6.37 -18.45 6.63
CA ASP A 115 7.47 -18.62 5.67
C ASP A 115 7.02 -19.37 4.41
N LYS A 116 6.19 -20.40 4.57
CA LYS A 116 5.57 -21.11 3.43
C LYS A 116 4.72 -20.16 2.58
N PHE A 117 3.94 -19.28 3.19
CA PHE A 117 3.11 -18.32 2.48
C PHE A 117 3.92 -17.27 1.73
N ILE A 118 5.00 -16.77 2.35
CA ILE A 118 5.94 -15.85 1.68
C ILE A 118 6.55 -16.50 0.43
N VAL A 119 6.97 -17.75 0.52
CA VAL A 119 7.52 -18.50 -0.63
C VAL A 119 6.44 -18.71 -1.70
N PHE A 120 5.21 -19.05 -1.30
CA PHE A 120 4.07 -19.19 -2.21
C PHE A 120 3.82 -17.90 -3.01
N ILE A 121 3.70 -16.76 -2.33
CA ILE A 121 3.51 -15.45 -2.99
C ILE A 121 4.70 -15.13 -3.91
N SER A 122 5.92 -15.37 -3.45
CA SER A 122 7.14 -15.05 -4.21
C SER A 122 7.19 -15.80 -5.55
N LYS A 123 6.73 -17.06 -5.57
CA LYS A 123 6.69 -17.90 -6.79
C LYS A 123 5.68 -17.41 -7.82
N LYS A 124 4.63 -16.69 -7.42
CA LYS A 124 3.59 -16.19 -8.34
C LYS A 124 4.05 -15.04 -9.22
N LYS A 125 5.13 -14.33 -8.84
CA LYS A 125 5.69 -13.20 -9.60
C LYS A 125 4.62 -12.17 -10.03
N LEU A 126 3.71 -11.86 -9.10
CA LEU A 126 2.66 -10.85 -9.32
C LEU A 126 3.29 -9.46 -9.34
N ASP A 127 2.81 -8.58 -10.22
CA ASP A 127 3.07 -7.15 -10.10
C ASP A 127 2.37 -6.57 -8.86
N ASN A 128 2.82 -5.41 -8.39
CA ASN A 128 2.34 -4.81 -7.15
C ASN A 128 0.82 -4.57 -7.12
N ILE A 129 0.20 -4.25 -8.27
CA ILE A 129 -1.24 -3.99 -8.35
C ILE A 129 -1.99 -5.31 -8.17
N ASN A 130 -1.64 -6.33 -8.95
CA ASN A 130 -2.27 -7.64 -8.85
C ASN A 130 -2.02 -8.29 -7.49
N TYR A 131 -0.81 -8.16 -6.95
CA TYR A 131 -0.48 -8.58 -5.60
C TYR A 131 -1.42 -7.92 -4.58
N SER A 132 -1.50 -6.59 -4.60
CA SER A 132 -2.31 -5.84 -3.65
C SER A 132 -3.80 -6.16 -3.75
N LEU A 133 -4.33 -6.30 -4.96
CA LEU A 133 -5.74 -6.66 -5.19
C LEU A 133 -6.06 -8.05 -4.64
N GLN A 134 -5.20 -9.04 -4.88
CA GLN A 134 -5.44 -10.40 -4.40
C GLN A 134 -5.22 -10.54 -2.88
N MET A 135 -4.31 -9.74 -2.32
CA MET A 135 -4.13 -9.61 -0.87
C MET A 135 -5.36 -9.01 -0.19
N ASP A 136 -5.92 -7.94 -0.76
CA ASP A 136 -7.10 -7.25 -0.23
C ASP A 136 -8.36 -8.13 -0.32
N LYS A 137 -8.55 -8.80 -1.47
CA LYS A 137 -9.68 -9.72 -1.72
C LYS A 137 -9.54 -11.09 -1.06
N SER A 138 -8.45 -11.34 -0.35
CA SER A 138 -8.13 -12.64 0.27
C SER A 138 -7.95 -13.82 -0.71
N SER A 139 -7.92 -13.59 -2.02
CA SER A 139 -7.76 -14.68 -3.00
C SER A 139 -6.43 -15.41 -2.86
N LEU A 140 -5.34 -14.70 -2.49
CA LEU A 140 -4.05 -15.35 -2.21
C LEU A 140 -4.10 -16.24 -0.97
N LEU A 141 -4.86 -15.82 0.04
CA LEU A 141 -5.06 -16.59 1.26
C LEU A 141 -5.84 -17.86 0.96
N GLU A 142 -6.98 -17.73 0.28
CA GLU A 142 -7.85 -18.85 -0.11
C GLU A 142 -7.12 -19.87 -0.96
N GLU A 143 -6.33 -19.42 -1.93
CA GLU A 143 -5.54 -20.30 -2.79
C GLU A 143 -4.43 -21.04 -2.02
N PHE A 144 -3.83 -20.42 -1.00
CA PHE A 144 -2.81 -21.07 -0.19
C PHE A 144 -3.37 -22.13 0.77
N GLU A 145 -4.61 -21.96 1.20
CA GLU A 145 -5.26 -22.88 2.13
C GLU A 145 -6.05 -24.02 1.45
N SER A 146 -6.19 -23.96 0.12
CA SER A 146 -6.78 -25.00 -0.72
C SER A 146 -5.80 -26.15 -0.98
#